data_AF-A0A953P001-F1
#
_entry.id   AF-A0A953P001-F1
#
_cell.length_a   1.000
_cell.length_b   1.000
_cell.length_c   1.000
_cell.angle_alpha   90.00
_cell.angle_beta   90.00
_cell.angle_gamma   90.00
#
_symmetry.space_group_name_H-M   'P 1'
#
loop_
_entity.id
_entity.type
_entity.pdbx_description
1 polymer ?
#
loop_
_entity_poly.entity_id
_entity_poly.type
_entity_poly.pdbx_seq_one_letter_code
_entity_poly.pdbx_strand_id
1 'polypeptide(L)' 'MSPEISELLKRALALSIDERVALANTLLDSLETANESVEEAWDEEVARRIRDLQAGNAVTVPWEQLHRELVAMVNER' A
#
# COMPACT_ATOMS: atom_id res chain seq x y z
N MET A 1 5.05 20.88 -20.02
CA MET A 1 5.69 19.56 -20.27
C MET A 1 6.80 19.75 -21.28
N SER A 2 7.93 19.05 -21.12
CA SER A 2 8.96 19.05 -22.17
C SER A 2 8.41 18.41 -23.45
N PRO A 3 8.96 18.73 -24.64
CA PRO A 3 8.56 18.09 -25.89
C PRO A 3 8.61 16.57 -25.83
N GLU A 4 9.61 16.03 -25.13
CA GLU A 4 9.79 14.59 -24.94
C GLU A 4 8.70 13.96 -24.07
N ILE A 5 8.31 14.60 -22.96
CA ILE A 5 7.20 14.13 -22.12
C ILE A 5 5.89 14.11 -22.91
N SER A 6 5.64 15.14 -23.73
CA SER A 6 4.44 15.22 -24.57
C SER A 6 4.38 14.09 -25.61
N GLU A 7 5.51 13.75 -26.23
CA GLU A 7 5.57 12.65 -27.22
C GLU A 7 5.42 11.28 -26.56
N LEU A 8 6.04 11.06 -25.40
CA LEU A 8 5.85 9.84 -24.61
C LEU A 8 4.40 9.66 -24.17
N LEU A 9 3.75 10.73 -23.72
CA LEU A 9 2.34 10.70 -23.34
C LEU A 9 1.44 10.33 -24.54
N LYS A 10 1.70 10.93 -25.71
CA LYS A 10 0.97 10.61 -26.93
C LYS A 10 1.10 9.13 -27.31
N ARG A 11 2.31 8.57 -27.22
CA ARG A 11 2.58 7.14 -27.47
C ARG A 11 1.90 6.24 -26.44
N ALA A 12 1.95 6.60 -25.15
CA ALA A 12 1.31 5.85 -24.07
C ALA A 12 -0.22 5.81 -24.24
N LEU A 13 -0.85 6.92 -24.63
CA LEU A 13 -2.30 6.98 -24.84
C LEU A 13 -2.78 6.17 -26.06
N ALA A 14 -1.89 5.85 -27.00
CA ALA A 14 -2.19 5.00 -28.15
C ALA A 14 -2.18 3.49 -27.84
N LEU A 15 -1.64 3.08 -26.68
CA LEU A 15 -1.62 1.69 -26.23
C LEU A 15 -3.02 1.19 -25.84
N SER A 16 -3.19 -0.13 -25.76
CA SER A 16 -4.39 -0.72 -25.17
C SER A 16 -4.54 -0.39 -23.68
N ILE A 17 -5.72 -0.61 -23.10
CA ILE A 17 -5.95 -0.35 -21.67
C ILE A 17 -4.96 -1.15 -20.81
N ASP A 18 -4.78 -2.44 -21.09
CA ASP A 18 -3.93 -3.32 -20.30
C ASP A 18 -2.46 -2.90 -20.35
N GLU A 19 -1.97 -2.53 -21.54
CA GLU A 19 -0.60 -2.02 -21.72
C GLU A 19 -0.38 -0.68 -21.00
N ARG A 20 -1.41 0.20 -20.98
CA ARG A 20 -1.33 1.45 -20.21
C ARG A 20 -1.28 1.20 -18.72
N VAL A 21 -2.05 0.24 -18.20
CA VAL A 21 -2.02 -0.17 -16.79
C VAL A 21 -0.63 -0.71 -16.43
N ALA A 22 -0.09 -1.61 -17.26
CA ALA A 22 1.25 -2.15 -17.05
C ALA A 22 2.33 -1.04 -17.02
N LEU A 23 2.29 -0.12 -18.00
CA LEU A 23 3.23 1.01 -18.06
C LEU A 23 3.09 1.94 -16.86
N ALA A 24 1.85 2.25 -16.44
CA ALA A 24 1.60 3.09 -15.28
C ALA A 24 2.17 2.45 -14.00
N ASN A 25 1.94 1.16 -13.79
CA ASN A 25 2.49 0.44 -12.64
C ASN A 25 4.01 0.44 -12.65
N THR A 26 4.65 0.12 -13.78
CA THR A 26 6.14 0.16 -13.88
C THR A 26 6.70 1.55 -13.56
N LEU A 27 6.04 2.62 -14.02
CA LEU A 27 6.45 3.98 -13.70
C LEU A 27 6.25 4.29 -12.21
N LEU A 28 5.13 3.90 -11.61
CA LEU A 28 4.88 4.07 -10.18
C LEU A 28 5.91 3.31 -9.33
N ASP A 29 6.18 2.05 -9.65
CA ASP A 29 7.17 1.22 -8.97
C ASP A 29 8.58 1.86 -9.07
N SER A 30 8.90 2.50 -10.20
CA SER A 30 10.18 3.22 -10.35
C SER A 30 10.31 4.47 -9.48
N LEU A 31 9.18 5.06 -9.06
CA LEU A 31 9.11 6.20 -8.16
C LEU A 31 9.09 5.78 -6.70
N GLU A 32 8.73 4.53 -6.42
CA GLU A 32 8.81 3.92 -5.10
C GLU A 32 10.28 3.67 -4.75
N THR A 33 10.98 4.75 -4.39
CA THR A 33 12.21 4.62 -3.65
C THR A 33 11.85 3.96 -2.33
N ALA A 34 12.34 2.74 -2.09
CA ALA A 34 12.27 2.11 -0.78
C ALA A 34 12.74 3.16 0.23
N ASN A 35 11.81 3.75 0.97
CA ASN A 35 12.16 4.69 2.00
C ASN A 35 12.57 3.80 3.16
N GLU A 36 13.83 3.36 3.14
CA GLU A 36 14.39 2.44 4.13
C GLU A 36 14.08 2.93 5.55
N SER A 37 14.02 4.25 5.77
CA SER A 37 13.63 4.84 7.06
C SER A 37 12.17 4.59 7.46
N VAL A 38 11.24 4.49 6.52
CA VAL A 38 9.82 4.15 6.78
C VAL A 38 9.68 2.67 7.09
N GLU A 39 10.37 1.81 6.35
CA GLU A 39 10.38 0.37 6.63
C GLU A 39 11.04 0.08 7.99
N GLU A 40 12.18 0.70 8.29
CA GLU A 40 12.83 0.61 9.59
C GLU A 40 11.93 1.11 10.73
N ALA A 41 11.29 2.27 10.56
CA ALA A 41 10.34 2.79 11.56
C ALA A 41 9.12 1.86 11.74
N TRP A 42 8.69 1.19 10.67
CA TRP A 42 7.60 0.22 10.74
C TRP A 42 8.02 -1.06 11.46
N ASP A 43 9.22 -1.58 11.19
CA ASP A 43 9.80 -2.73 11.87
C ASP A 43 9.95 -2.47 13.39
N GLU A 44 10.43 -1.29 13.76
CA GLU A 44 10.53 -0.84 15.15
C GLU A 44 9.15 -0.82 15.83
N GLU A 45 8.14 -0.28 15.15
CA GLU A 45 6.77 -0.19 15.64
C GLU A 45 6.11 -1.56 15.80
N VAL A 46 6.27 -2.47 14.83
CA VAL A 46 5.78 -3.85 14.92
C VAL A 46 6.42 -4.56 16.11
N ALA A 47 7.74 -4.46 16.26
CA ALA A 47 8.46 -5.06 17.37
C ALA A 47 7.99 -4.49 18.73
N ARG A 48 7.73 -3.18 18.81
CA ARG A 48 7.16 -2.53 20.00
C ARG A 48 5.77 -3.06 20.32
N ARG A 49 4.87 -3.14 19.34
CA ARG A 49 3.49 -3.63 19.53
C ARG A 49 3.43 -5.09 19.97
N ILE A 50 4.30 -5.95 19.45
CA ILE A 50 4.41 -7.35 19.88
C ILE A 50 4.81 -7.42 21.36
N ARG A 51 5.80 -6.63 21.78
CA ARG A 51 6.20 -6.56 23.19
C ARG A 51 5.08 -6.07 24.09
N ASP A 52 4.37 -5.02 23.68
CA ASP A 52 3.23 -4.49 24.45
C ASP A 52 2.09 -5.51 24.58
N LEU A 53 1.81 -6.28 23.53
CA LEU A 53 0.85 -7.39 23.56
C LEU A 53 1.29 -8.51 24.51
N GLN A 54 2.55 -8.95 24.43
CA GLN A 54 3.11 -9.99 25.29
C GLN A 54 3.15 -9.58 26.77
N ALA A 55 3.40 -8.30 27.04
CA ALA A 55 3.40 -7.74 28.38
C ALA A 55 1.98 -7.48 28.94
N GLY A 56 0.94 -7.61 28.12
CA GLY A 56 -0.45 -7.29 28.51
C GLY A 56 -0.73 -5.78 28.63
N ASN A 57 0.13 -4.94 28.07
CA ASN A 57 -0.03 -3.48 28.07
C ASN A 57 -0.97 -3.00 26.96
N ALA A 58 -1.21 -3.83 25.94
CA ALA A 58 -2.08 -3.50 24.83
C ALA A 58 -3.56 -3.73 25.17
N VAL A 59 -4.42 -2.78 24.80
CA VAL A 59 -5.87 -2.97 24.80
C VAL A 59 -6.22 -3.90 23.64
N THR A 60 -6.83 -5.03 23.95
CA THR A 60 -7.26 -6.03 22.95
C THR A 60 -8.77 -6.14 22.92
N VAL A 61 -9.30 -6.63 21.80
CA VAL A 61 -10.72 -6.97 21.65
C VAL A 61 -10.86 -8.48 21.41
N PRO A 62 -11.97 -9.12 21.83
CA PRO A 62 -12.22 -10.51 21.51
C PRO A 62 -12.23 -10.75 19.99
N TRP A 63 -11.70 -11.89 19.56
CA TRP A 63 -11.64 -12.25 18.15
C TRP A 63 -13.02 -12.26 17.48
N GLU A 64 -14.03 -12.74 18.19
CA GLU A 64 -15.41 -12.82 17.70
C GLU A 64 -16.01 -11.44 17.43
N GLN A 65 -15.57 -10.42 18.16
CA GLN A 65 -15.97 -9.04 17.90
C GLN A 65 -15.33 -8.54 16.60
N LEU A 66 -13.99 -8.61 16.50
CA LEU A 66 -13.25 -8.15 15.32
C LEU A 66 -13.71 -8.86 14.03
N HIS A 67 -13.94 -10.17 14.10
CA HIS A 67 -14.41 -10.94 12.96
C HIS A 67 -15.77 -10.47 12.45
N ARG A 68 -16.72 -10.14 13.33
CA ARG A 68 -18.03 -9.60 12.92
C ARG A 68 -17.88 -8.24 12.23
N GLU A 69 -17.02 -7.37 12.77
CA GLU A 69 -16.76 -6.05 12.20
C GLU A 69 -16.14 -6.16 10.79
N LEU A 70 -15.14 -7.03 10.62
CA LEU A 70 -14.51 -7.27 9.31
C LEU A 70 -15.50 -7.81 8.27
N VAL A 71 -16.34 -8.77 8.64
CA VAL A 71 -17.36 -9.33 7.74
C VAL A 71 -18.38 -8.25 7.32
N ALA A 72 -18.80 -7.39 8.25
CA ALA A 72 -19.70 -6.28 7.92
C ALA A 72 -19.05 -5.31 6.91
N MET A 73 -17.80 -4.89 7.15
CA MET A 73 -17.07 -3.97 6.26
C MET A 73 -16.90 -4.49 4.83
N VAL A 74 -16.67 -5.80 4.67
CA VAL A 74 -16.51 -6.41 3.34
C VAL A 74 -17.85 -6.51 2.60
N ASN A 75 -18.94 -6.77 3.32
CA ASN A 75 -20.28 -6.89 2.73
C ASN A 75 -20.96 -5.55 2.40
N GLU A 76 -20.42 -4.43 2.91
CA GLU A 76 -20.88 -3.07 2.60
C GLU A 76 -20.21 -2.45 1.35
N ARG A 77 -19.28 -3.18 0.70
CA ARG A 77 -18.63 -2.80 -0.57
C ARG A 77 -19.26 -3.49 -1.76
#